data_AF-A0A525CYC9-F1
#
_entry.id   AF-A0A525CYC9-F1
#
_cell.length_a   1.000
_cell.length_b   1.000
_cell.length_c   1.000
_cell.angle_alpha   90.00
_cell.angle_beta   90.00
_cell.angle_gamma   90.00
#
_symmetry.space_group_name_H-M   'P 1'
#
loop_
_entity.id
_entity.type
_entity.pdbx_description
1 polymer ?
#
loop_
_entity_poly.entity_id
_entity_poly.type
_entity_poly.pdbx_seq_one_letter_code
_entity_poly.pdbx_strand_id
1 'polypeptide(L)'
;MKKVALVTYNPEMMCFTHVLLYALDYQSKGYEVKVVIEGGAVKLVSAFKDPEAPFGSLFQKVKAAGLIDCVCKACSVKLESFDDAVALGLRVDGDMMGHPSLEPYMAEGYTIITF
;
A
#
# COMPACT_ATOMS: atom_id res chain seq x y z
N MET A 1 -20.18 -7.33 4.93
CA MET A 1 -18.75 -7.46 5.27
C MET A 1 -18.23 -6.05 5.55
N LYS A 2 -17.42 -5.82 6.60
CA LYS A 2 -16.84 -4.49 6.83
C LYS A 2 -15.69 -4.27 5.85
N LYS A 3 -15.51 -3.04 5.38
CA LYS A 3 -14.49 -2.66 4.40
C LYS A 3 -13.58 -1.58 4.96
N VAL A 4 -12.27 -1.69 4.76
CA VAL A 4 -11.29 -0.72 5.24
C VAL A 4 -10.20 -0.47 4.19
N ALA A 5 -9.93 0.81 3.93
CA ALA A 5 -8.83 1.26 3.09
C ALA A 5 -7.78 1.91 3.99
N LEU A 6 -6.60 1.30 4.10
CA LEU A 6 -5.47 1.78 4.87
C LEU A 6 -4.56 2.58 3.94
N VAL A 7 -4.46 3.88 4.16
CA VAL A 7 -3.64 4.77 3.34
C VAL A 7 -2.40 5.15 4.13
N THR A 8 -1.22 4.85 3.59
CA THR A 8 0.05 5.14 4.26
C THR A 8 0.86 6.17 3.49
N TYR A 9 1.29 7.23 4.18
CA TYR A 9 2.11 8.30 3.62
C TYR A 9 3.51 8.35 4.21
N ASN A 10 3.68 7.75 5.39
CA ASN A 10 4.85 7.91 6.24
C ASN A 10 6.08 7.14 5.69
N PRO A 11 7.23 7.80 5.49
CA PRO A 11 8.46 7.16 5.00
C PRO A 11 9.21 6.32 6.04
N GLU A 12 8.72 6.21 7.28
CA GLU A 12 9.35 5.39 8.31
C GLU A 12 8.96 3.90 8.18
N MET A 13 9.97 3.02 8.07
CA MET A 13 9.78 1.57 7.86
C MET A 13 8.91 0.93 8.96
N MET A 14 9.07 1.35 10.21
CA MET A 14 8.27 0.84 11.32
C MET A 14 6.80 1.25 11.22
N CYS A 15 6.50 2.48 10.79
CA CYS A 15 5.13 2.93 10.56
C CYS A 15 4.49 2.14 9.42
N PHE A 16 5.21 1.98 8.31
CA PHE A 16 4.76 1.17 7.17
C PHE A 16 4.49 -0.29 7.56
N THR A 17 5.37 -0.89 8.36
CA THR A 17 5.24 -2.26 8.87
C THR A 17 3.97 -2.45 9.69
N HIS A 18 3.58 -1.48 10.53
CA HIS A 18 2.32 -1.56 11.28
C HIS A 18 1.10 -1.53 10.37
N VAL A 19 1.12 -0.76 9.28
CA VAL A 19 0.03 -0.76 8.29
C VAL A 19 -0.12 -2.14 7.65
N LEU A 20 0.98 -2.80 7.31
CA LEU A 20 0.96 -4.18 6.79
C LEU A 20 0.39 -5.18 7.81
N LEU A 21 0.74 -5.03 9.09
CA LEU A 21 0.20 -5.86 10.17
C LEU A 21 -1.30 -5.63 10.36
N TYR A 22 -1.76 -4.37 10.33
CA TYR A 22 -3.19 -4.04 10.40
C TYR A 22 -3.95 -4.63 9.22
N ALA A 23 -3.37 -4.62 8.01
CA ALA A 23 -4.01 -5.20 6.84
C ALA A 23 -4.29 -6.70 7.03
N LEU A 24 -3.30 -7.46 7.53
CA LEU A 24 -3.47 -8.88 7.83
C LEU A 24 -4.42 -9.13 9.00
N ASP A 25 -4.38 -8.30 10.04
CA ASP A 25 -5.28 -8.41 11.18
C ASP A 25 -6.74 -8.23 10.74
N TYR A 26 -7.04 -7.17 9.99
CA TYR A 26 -8.37 -6.94 9.44
C TYR A 26 -8.82 -8.06 8.50
N GLN A 27 -7.94 -8.52 7.59
CA GLN A 27 -8.24 -9.66 6.73
C GLN A 27 -8.60 -10.92 7.55
N SER A 28 -7.84 -11.22 8.59
CA SER A 28 -8.08 -12.39 9.46
C SER A 28 -9.42 -12.33 10.19
N LYS A 29 -9.97 -11.12 10.38
CA LYS A 29 -11.28 -10.85 10.98
C LYS A 29 -12.41 -10.75 9.97
N GLY A 30 -12.16 -11.11 8.71
CA GLY A 30 -13.17 -11.14 7.64
C GLY A 30 -13.52 -9.77 7.07
N TYR A 31 -12.61 -8.79 7.13
CA TYR A 31 -12.80 -7.49 6.48
C TYR A 31 -12.32 -7.57 5.03
N GLU A 32 -12.93 -6.75 4.18
CA GLU A 32 -12.34 -6.39 2.90
C GLU A 32 -11.29 -5.30 3.13
N VAL A 33 -10.06 -5.53 2.71
CA VAL A 33 -8.93 -4.66 3.02
C VAL A 33 -8.24 -4.21 1.75
N LYS A 34 -7.95 -2.92 1.67
CA LYS A 34 -7.14 -2.30 0.62
C LYS A 34 -6.04 -1.47 1.26
N VAL A 35 -4.79 -1.64 0.81
CA VAL A 35 -3.66 -0.79 1.21
C VAL A 35 -3.30 0.12 0.04
N VAL A 36 -3.35 1.43 0.27
CA VAL A 36 -2.96 2.47 -0.69
C VAL A 36 -1.66 3.10 -0.20
N ILE A 37 -0.61 3.02 -1.02
CA ILE A 37 0.73 3.47 -0.66
C ILE A 37 1.01 4.80 -1.38
N GLU A 38 1.08 5.89 -0.63
CA GLU A 38 1.32 7.24 -1.16
C GLU A 38 2.44 7.97 -0.41
N GLY A 39 2.64 9.25 -0.73
CA GLY A 39 3.56 10.13 -0.01
C GLY A 39 5.00 9.61 -0.03
N GLY A 40 5.67 9.69 1.11
CA GLY A 40 7.04 9.19 1.28
C GLY A 40 7.11 7.66 1.37
N ALA A 41 6.02 6.99 1.77
CA ALA A 41 5.97 5.53 1.91
C ALA A 41 6.25 4.79 0.61
N VAL A 42 6.01 5.41 -0.55
CA VAL A 42 6.33 4.82 -1.87
C VAL A 42 7.80 4.43 -2.03
N LYS A 43 8.73 5.05 -1.29
CA LYS A 43 10.16 4.68 -1.33
C LYS A 43 10.45 3.36 -0.61
N LEU A 44 9.65 3.03 0.40
CA LEU A 44 9.86 1.84 1.22
C LEU A 44 9.60 0.55 0.42
N VAL A 45 8.76 0.64 -0.62
CA VAL A 45 8.51 -0.45 -1.56
C VAL A 45 9.81 -0.96 -2.19
N SER A 46 10.72 -0.05 -2.56
CA SER A 46 12.01 -0.39 -3.18
C SER A 46 12.88 -1.32 -2.33
N ALA A 47 12.77 -1.24 -1.00
CA ALA A 47 13.53 -2.11 -0.09
C ALA A 47 13.20 -3.59 -0.33
N PHE A 48 11.96 -3.92 -0.68
CA PHE A 48 11.49 -5.30 -0.83
C PHE A 48 11.85 -5.96 -2.17
N LYS A 49 12.66 -5.30 -3.00
CA LYS A 49 13.37 -5.97 -4.12
C LYS A 49 14.44 -6.93 -3.60
N ASP A 50 15.00 -6.64 -2.43
CA ASP A 50 15.91 -7.53 -1.73
C ASP A 50 15.08 -8.56 -0.94
N PRO A 51 15.18 -9.87 -1.24
CA PRO A 51 14.48 -10.90 -0.49
C PRO A 51 14.89 -10.97 0.99
N GLU A 52 16.07 -10.47 1.35
CA GLU A 52 16.58 -10.43 2.73
C GLU A 52 16.24 -9.13 3.47
N ALA A 53 15.46 -8.23 2.85
CA ALA A 53 15.05 -6.98 3.46
C ALA A 53 14.32 -7.23 4.80
N PRO A 54 14.55 -6.40 5.83
CA PRO A 54 13.75 -6.42 7.05
C PRO A 54 12.26 -6.36 6.70
N PHE A 55 11.47 -7.24 7.31
CA PHE A 55 10.03 -7.38 7.05
C PHE A 55 9.65 -7.86 5.63
N GLY A 56 10.60 -8.33 4.82
CA GLY A 56 10.35 -8.87 3.47
C GLY A 56 9.28 -9.97 3.46
N SER A 57 9.38 -10.94 4.37
CA SER A 57 8.37 -12.00 4.51
C SER A 57 6.96 -11.47 4.83
N LEU A 58 6.86 -10.40 5.62
CA LEU A 58 5.59 -9.75 5.92
C LEU A 58 5.02 -9.06 4.69
N PHE A 59 5.83 -8.25 4.00
CA PHE A 59 5.42 -7.58 2.77
C PHE A 59 4.96 -8.58 1.70
N GLN A 60 5.71 -9.67 1.49
CA GLN A 60 5.31 -10.72 0.54
C GLN A 60 4.00 -11.39 0.95
N LYS A 61 3.76 -11.62 2.25
CA LYS A 61 2.49 -12.15 2.72
C LYS A 61 1.32 -11.22 2.41
N VAL A 62 1.46 -9.92 2.65
CA VAL A 62 0.41 -8.92 2.34
C VAL A 62 0.17 -8.83 0.84
N LYS A 63 1.24 -8.80 0.03
CA LYS A 63 1.17 -8.77 -1.43
C LYS A 63 0.50 -10.03 -2.00
N ALA A 64 0.94 -11.23 -1.58
CA ALA A 64 0.39 -12.50 -2.04
C ALA A 64 -1.09 -12.69 -1.62
N ALA A 65 -1.49 -12.08 -0.50
CA ALA A 65 -2.87 -12.02 -0.05
C ALA A 65 -3.75 -11.02 -0.84
N GLY A 66 -3.18 -10.30 -1.81
CA GLY A 66 -3.92 -9.35 -2.66
C GLY A 66 -4.39 -8.09 -1.93
N LEU A 67 -3.76 -7.75 -0.80
CA LEU A 67 -4.21 -6.64 0.06
C LEU A 67 -3.68 -5.27 -0.38
N ILE A 68 -2.55 -5.22 -1.09
CA ILE A 68 -2.00 -3.98 -1.64
C ILE A 68 -2.80 -3.64 -2.90
N ASP A 69 -3.52 -2.52 -2.86
CA ASP A 69 -4.34 -2.09 -3.98
C ASP A 69 -3.53 -1.31 -5.01
N CYS A 70 -2.79 -0.30 -4.57
CA CYS A 70 -1.95 0.49 -5.45
C CYS A 70 -0.83 1.25 -4.75
N VAL A 71 0.16 1.63 -5.56
CA VAL A 71 1.18 2.64 -5.25
C VAL A 71 0.88 3.90 -6.06
N CYS A 72 0.99 5.07 -5.43
CA CYS A 72 0.77 6.35 -6.10
C CYS A 72 1.79 6.62 -7.21
N LYS A 73 1.30 6.89 -8.42
CA LYS A 73 2.12 7.18 -9.61
C LYS A 73 2.95 8.45 -9.46
N ALA A 74 2.32 9.59 -9.15
CA ALA A 74 3.01 10.87 -9.06
C ALA A 74 4.08 10.85 -7.94
N CYS A 75 3.75 10.28 -6.77
CA CYS A 75 4.71 10.14 -5.68
C CYS A 75 5.89 9.23 -6.06
N SER A 76 5.61 8.04 -6.62
CA SER A 76 6.68 7.09 -6.97
C SER A 76 7.58 7.59 -8.10
N VAL A 77 7.05 8.32 -9.09
CA VAL A 77 7.86 8.99 -10.11
C VAL A 77 8.72 10.09 -9.48
N LYS A 78 8.12 10.95 -8.64
CA LYS A 78 8.84 12.06 -7.99
C LYS A 78 9.95 11.60 -7.06
N LEU A 79 9.77 10.42 -6.45
CA LEU A 79 10.65 9.84 -5.45
C LEU A 79 11.47 8.65 -5.96
N GLU A 80 11.47 8.45 -7.28
CA GLU A 80 12.33 7.49 -7.99
C GLU A 80 12.12 6.02 -7.59
N SER A 81 10.88 5.64 -7.22
CA SER A 81 10.49 4.27 -6.88
C SER A 81 9.47 3.63 -7.84
N PHE A 82 9.14 4.32 -8.94
CA PHE A 82 8.14 3.84 -9.92
C PHE A 82 8.53 2.49 -10.53
N ASP A 83 9.74 2.39 -11.09
CA ASP A 83 10.20 1.16 -11.76
C ASP A 83 10.29 -0.02 -10.78
N ASP A 84 10.62 0.27 -9.52
CA ASP A 84 10.69 -0.74 -8.46
C ASP A 84 9.30 -1.28 -8.09
N ALA A 85 8.29 -0.40 -7.99
CA ALA A 85 6.91 -0.81 -7.77
C ALA A 85 6.40 -1.70 -8.91
N VAL A 86 6.72 -1.34 -10.16
CA VAL A 86 6.37 -2.14 -11.35
C VAL A 86 7.11 -3.48 -11.36
N ALA A 87 8.42 -3.50 -11.07
CA ALA A 87 9.22 -4.72 -11.01
C ALA A 87 8.74 -5.67 -9.90
N LEU A 88 8.23 -5.11 -8.79
CA LEU A 88 7.57 -5.87 -7.73
C LEU A 88 6.15 -6.29 -8.08
N GLY A 89 5.64 -5.98 -9.26
CA GLY A 89 4.30 -6.37 -9.72
C GLY A 89 3.17 -5.69 -8.96
N LEU A 90 3.42 -4.49 -8.41
CA LEU A 90 2.38 -3.69 -7.77
C LEU A 90 1.62 -2.88 -8.81
N ARG A 91 0.30 -2.77 -8.64
CA ARG A 91 -0.49 -1.82 -9.42
C ARG A 91 -0.05 -0.40 -9.07
N VAL A 92 0.19 0.41 -10.09
CA VAL A 92 0.47 1.85 -9.93
C VAL A 92 -0.76 2.62 -10.40
N ASP A 93 -1.24 3.52 -9.56
CA ASP A 93 -2.48 4.25 -9.79
C ASP A 93 -2.25 5.77 -9.78
N GLY A 94 -3.00 6.47 -10.63
CA GLY A 94 -2.88 7.91 -10.80
C GLY A 94 -4.16 8.55 -11.33
N ASP A 95 -5.32 7.95 -11.01
CA ASP A 95 -6.64 8.25 -11.60
C ASP A 95 -7.12 9.69 -11.38
N MET A 96 -6.67 10.35 -10.30
CA MET A 96 -6.96 11.77 -10.06
C MET A 96 -6.01 12.65 -10.89
N MET A 97 -5.12 13.41 -10.25
CA MET A 97 -4.12 14.26 -10.92
C MET A 97 -2.75 13.58 -10.87
N GLY A 98 -2.69 12.30 -11.26
CA GLY A 98 -1.51 11.45 -11.09
C GLY A 98 -1.39 10.81 -9.70
N HIS A 99 -2.36 11.05 -8.82
CA HIS A 99 -2.48 10.42 -7.51
C HIS A 99 -3.69 9.46 -7.48
N PRO A 100 -3.67 8.41 -6.66
CA PRO A 100 -4.84 7.60 -6.40
C PRO A 100 -6.01 8.43 -5.90
N SER A 101 -7.20 8.12 -6.41
CA SER A 101 -8.43 8.73 -5.90
C SER A 101 -8.93 7.94 -4.69
N LEU A 102 -9.22 8.63 -3.59
CA LEU A 102 -9.83 7.99 -2.41
C LEU A 102 -11.36 7.87 -2.51
N GLU A 103 -11.98 8.60 -3.44
CA GLU A 103 -13.43 8.63 -3.60
C GLU A 103 -14.04 7.26 -3.98
N PRO A 104 -13.46 6.46 -4.90
CA PRO A 104 -13.98 5.14 -5.24
C PRO A 104 -14.10 4.22 -4.02
N TYR A 105 -13.11 4.23 -3.11
CA TYR A 105 -13.19 3.45 -1.88
C TYR A 105 -14.37 3.91 -1.00
N MET A 106 -14.60 5.21 -0.87
CA MET A 106 -15.76 5.73 -0.12
C MET A 106 -17.08 5.31 -0.77
N ALA A 107 -17.19 5.43 -2.10
CA ALA A 107 -18.38 5.03 -2.85
C ALA A 107 -18.67 3.52 -2.72
N GLU A 108 -17.63 2.69 -2.61
CA GLU A 108 -17.74 1.26 -2.37
C GLU A 108 -17.97 0.86 -0.90
N GLY A 109 -18.05 1.84 0.01
CA GLY A 109 -18.35 1.65 1.43
C GLY A 109 -17.16 1.32 2.32
N TYR A 110 -15.93 1.62 1.88
CA TYR A 110 -14.74 1.50 2.71
C TYR A 110 -14.66 2.63 3.74
N THR A 111 -14.29 2.27 4.97
CA THR A 111 -13.77 3.24 5.94
C THR A 111 -12.30 3.51 5.62
N ILE A 112 -11.96 4.78 5.40
CA ILE A 112 -10.57 5.20 5.17
C ILE A 112 -9.87 5.47 6.50
N ILE A 113 -8.67 4.91 6.67
CA ILE A 113 -7.78 5.18 7.81
C ILE A 113 -6.41 5.58 7.25
N THR A 114 -5.89 6.74 7.69
CA THR A 114 -4.62 7.30 7.20
C THR A 114 -3.50 7.19 8.24
N PHE A 115 -2.28 6.92 7.80
CA PHE A 115 -1.08 6.72 8.63
C PHE A 115 0.15 7.48 8.13
#